data_AF-A0AA92U2S2-F1
#
_entry.id   AF-A0AA92U2S2-F1
#
_cell.length_a   1.000
_cell.length_b   1.000
_cell.length_c   1.000
_cell.angle_alpha   90.00
_cell.angle_beta   90.00
_cell.angle_gamma   90.00
#
_symmetry.space_group_name_H-M   'P 1'
#
loop_
_entity.id
_entity.type
_entity.pdbx_description
1 polymer ?
#
loop_
_entity_poly.entity_id
_entity_poly.type
_entity_poly.pdbx_seq_one_letter_code
_entity_poly.pdbx_strand_id
1 'polypeptide(L)'
;MNKVVNKYNEVISSSEEWKEMGRCRCDDNSTEHFTTDNGSIYTPKYHIVCDKCQISEGDEVKVYSDDGSYRGGGKVYNAPKCNYLGYMSIYV
;
A
#
# COMPACT_ATOMS: atom_id res chain seq x y z
N MET A 1 5.31 -15.30 -0.01
CA MET A 1 6.76 -15.07 0.15
C MET A 1 7.46 -16.42 0.20
N ASN A 2 8.16 -16.79 -0.85
CA ASN A 2 9.04 -17.96 -0.82
C ASN A 2 10.39 -17.54 -0.24
N LYS A 3 10.73 -18.10 0.92
CA LYS A 3 12.00 -17.83 1.62
C LYS A 3 12.88 -19.07 1.48
N VAL A 4 14.06 -18.89 0.91
CA VAL A 4 15.11 -19.91 0.97
C VAL A 4 15.83 -19.70 2.29
N VAL A 5 15.90 -20.75 3.10
CA VAL A 5 16.59 -20.77 4.39
C VAL A 5 17.78 -21.71 4.35
N ASN A 6 18.88 -21.32 5.02
CA ASN A 6 20.05 -22.18 5.15
C ASN A 6 19.85 -23.23 6.28
N LYS A 7 20.86 -24.08 6.49
CA LYS A 7 20.88 -25.09 7.56
C LYS A 7 20.81 -24.54 8.99
N TYR A 8 20.97 -23.22 9.16
CA TYR A 8 20.86 -22.49 10.43
C TYR A 8 19.53 -21.72 10.54
N ASN A 9 18.58 -21.95 9.62
CA ASN A 9 17.29 -21.28 9.56
C ASN A 9 17.36 -19.77 9.28
N GLU A 10 18.47 -19.29 8.72
CA GLU A 10 18.63 -17.91 8.27
C GLU A 10 18.08 -17.75 6.85
N VAL A 11 17.35 -16.67 6.59
CA VAL A 11 16.82 -16.34 5.26
C VAL A 11 17.99 -15.87 4.38
N ILE A 12 18.36 -16.66 3.39
CA ILE A 12 19.46 -16.37 2.45
C ILE A 12 18.97 -15.80 1.12
N SER A 13 17.71 -16.03 0.76
CA SER A 13 17.05 -15.30 -0.31
C SER A 13 15.54 -15.25 -0.10
N SER A 14 14.95 -14.14 -0.52
CA SER A 14 13.50 -13.99 -0.63
C SER A 14 13.20 -13.42 -2.01
N SER A 15 12.32 -14.09 -2.77
CA SER A 15 11.75 -13.48 -3.96
C SER A 15 10.63 -12.54 -3.53
N GLU A 16 10.74 -11.27 -3.96
CA GLU A 16 9.65 -10.31 -3.86
C GLU A 16 8.74 -10.50 -5.08
N GLU A 17 7.46 -10.75 -4.84
CA GLU A 17 6.46 -10.93 -5.89
C GLU A 17 5.48 -9.76 -5.83
N TRP A 18 5.39 -9.01 -6.93
CA TRP A 18 4.46 -7.91 -7.09
C TRP A 18 3.25 -8.39 -7.89
N LYS A 19 2.04 -8.06 -7.41
CA LYS A 19 0.79 -8.38 -8.09
C LYS A 19 0.11 -7.10 -8.55
N GLU A 20 -0.31 -7.06 -9.81
CA GLU A 20 -1.10 -5.95 -10.34
C GLU A 20 -2.50 -5.95 -9.72
N MET A 21 -2.89 -4.82 -9.14
CA MET A 21 -4.16 -4.68 -8.41
C MET A 21 -5.25 -3.96 -9.22
N GLY A 22 -4.89 -3.29 -10.32
CA GLY A 22 -5.81 -2.60 -11.22
C GLY A 22 -5.60 -1.08 -11.28
N ARG A 23 -6.55 -0.39 -11.92
CA ARG A 23 -6.53 1.07 -12.06
C ARG A 23 -6.84 1.75 -10.73
N CYS A 24 -6.26 2.93 -10.54
CA CYS A 24 -6.49 3.74 -9.37
C CYS A 24 -6.41 5.23 -9.70
N ARG A 25 -6.90 6.05 -8.77
CA ARG A 25 -6.58 7.47 -8.67
C ARG A 25 -5.60 7.63 -7.52
N CYS A 26 -4.54 8.40 -7.75
CA CYS A 26 -3.50 8.68 -6.75
C CYS A 26 -3.27 10.19 -6.68
N ASP A 27 -3.61 10.76 -5.53
CA ASP A 27 -3.44 12.17 -5.22
C ASP A 27 -2.32 12.35 -4.18
N ASP A 28 -1.61 13.47 -4.29
CA ASP A 28 -0.75 13.95 -3.21
C ASP A 28 -1.62 14.37 -2.02
N ASN A 29 -1.25 13.94 -0.81
CA ASN A 29 -2.07 14.14 0.38
C ASN A 29 -1.28 14.55 1.62
N SER A 30 -0.22 15.34 1.42
CA SER A 30 0.65 15.83 2.50
C SER A 30 -0.02 16.80 3.49
N THR A 31 -1.30 17.11 3.30
CA THR A 31 -2.07 18.07 4.09
C THR A 31 -3.07 17.42 5.06
N GLU A 32 -3.34 16.11 4.94
CA GLU A 32 -4.18 15.40 5.90
C GLU A 32 -3.35 14.84 7.06
N HIS A 33 -3.91 14.89 8.27
CA HIS A 33 -3.27 14.43 9.49
C HIS A 33 -4.20 13.49 10.25
N PHE A 34 -3.70 12.30 10.57
CA PHE A 34 -4.41 11.30 11.35
C PHE A 34 -3.77 11.20 12.73
N THR A 35 -4.57 11.34 13.79
CA THR A 35 -4.12 11.00 15.13
C THR A 35 -4.19 9.48 15.28
N THR A 36 -3.06 8.86 15.57
CA THR A 36 -2.97 7.43 15.86
C THR A 36 -3.50 7.15 17.28
N ASP A 37 -3.80 5.88 17.57
CA ASP A 37 -4.28 5.47 18.91
C ASP A 37 -3.29 5.80 20.04
N ASN A 38 -1.99 5.91 19.73
CA ASN A 38 -0.94 6.30 20.68
C ASN A 38 -0.72 7.83 20.78
N GLY A 39 -1.57 8.63 20.12
CA GLY A 39 -1.51 10.09 20.14
C GLY A 39 -0.47 10.72 19.21
N SER A 40 0.23 9.93 18.39
CA SER A 40 1.13 10.44 17.36
C SER A 40 0.35 10.98 16.16
N ILE A 41 1.00 11.82 15.34
CA ILE A 41 0.43 12.30 14.08
C ILE A 41 1.04 11.50 12.93
N TYR A 42 0.18 10.88 12.14
CA TYR A 42 0.54 10.31 10.84
C TYR A 42 0.07 11.25 9.73
N THR A 43 0.99 11.60 8.84
CA THR A 43 0.73 12.41 7.65
C THR A 43 1.06 11.55 6.43
N PRO A 44 0.07 10.99 5.73
CA PRO A 44 0.34 10.24 4.52
C PRO A 44 0.92 11.15 3.45
N LYS A 45 1.67 10.56 2.53
CA LYS A 45 2.13 11.26 1.34
C LYS A 45 1.08 11.19 0.25
N TYR A 46 0.35 10.07 0.15
CA TYR A 46 -0.61 9.86 -0.91
C TYR A 46 -1.95 9.32 -0.40
N HIS A 47 -3.01 9.71 -1.11
CA HIS A 47 -4.33 9.09 -1.01
C HIS A 47 -4.59 8.31 -2.30
N ILE A 48 -4.84 7.00 -2.17
CA ILE A 48 -5.05 6.12 -3.32
C ILE A 48 -6.45 5.52 -3.23
N VAL A 49 -7.21 5.68 -4.32
CA VAL A 49 -8.54 5.09 -4.49
C VAL A 49 -8.50 4.11 -5.65
N CYS A 50 -8.84 2.85 -5.40
CA CYS A 50 -8.81 1.80 -6.43
C CYS A 50 -10.07 0.93 -6.38
N ASP A 51 -10.45 0.32 -7.50
CA ASP A 51 -11.54 -0.65 -7.58
C ASP A 51 -11.18 -1.90 -6.76
N LYS A 52 -12.13 -2.55 -6.06
CA LYS A 52 -11.93 -3.69 -5.11
C LYS A 52 -10.55 -4.38 -5.15
N CYS A 53 -9.53 -3.73 -4.60
CA CYS A 53 -8.18 -4.28 -4.50
C CYS A 53 -8.10 -5.10 -3.21
N GLN A 54 -7.61 -6.33 -3.22
CA GLN A 54 -7.36 -7.08 -1.97
C GLN A 54 -6.08 -6.61 -1.26
N ILE A 55 -6.06 -5.34 -0.82
CA ILE A 55 -4.95 -4.70 -0.11
C ILE A 55 -5.26 -4.68 1.38
N SER A 56 -4.25 -4.93 2.21
CA SER A 56 -4.34 -4.91 3.67
C SER A 56 -3.41 -3.85 4.26
N GLU A 57 -3.67 -3.48 5.51
CA GLU A 57 -2.74 -2.65 6.28
C GLU A 57 -1.36 -3.32 6.37
N GLY A 58 -0.31 -2.52 6.17
CA GLY A 58 1.07 -2.99 6.17
C GLY A 58 1.57 -3.57 4.85
N ASP A 59 0.70 -3.78 3.85
CA ASP A 59 1.13 -4.11 2.49
C ASP A 59 1.91 -2.95 1.87
N GLU A 60 2.83 -3.26 0.96
CA GLU A 60 3.53 -2.25 0.19
C GLU A 60 2.91 -2.12 -1.20
N VAL A 61 2.64 -0.88 -1.61
CA VAL A 61 1.96 -0.58 -2.87
C VAL A 61 2.76 0.41 -3.69
N LYS A 62 2.67 0.27 -5.02
CA LYS A 62 3.30 1.17 -6.00
C LYS A 62 2.26 1.55 -7.05
N VAL A 63 2.18 2.84 -7.33
CA VAL A 63 1.33 3.42 -8.37
C VAL A 63 2.24 3.93 -9.47
N TYR A 64 1.90 3.58 -10.70
CA TYR A 64 2.56 4.04 -11.91
C TYR A 64 1.57 4.84 -12.75
N SER A 65 2.06 5.85 -13.45
CA SER A 65 1.31 6.56 -14.49
C SER A 65 1.17 5.67 -15.73
N ASP A 66 0.29 6.05 -16.67
CA ASP A 66 0.05 5.30 -17.91
C ASP A 66 1.32 5.15 -18.78
N ASP A 67 2.30 6.04 -18.63
CA ASP A 67 3.61 5.98 -19.31
C ASP A 67 4.63 5.09 -18.59
N GLY A 68 4.25 4.44 -17.49
CA GLY A 68 5.10 3.59 -16.67
C GLY A 68 5.98 4.34 -15.66
N SER A 69 5.90 5.66 -15.58
CA SER A 69 6.62 6.44 -14.56
C SER A 69 6.07 6.19 -13.16
N TYR A 70 6.94 6.11 -12.16
CA TYR A 70 6.51 5.98 -10.76
C TYR A 70 5.79 7.25 -10.31
N ARG A 71 4.57 7.11 -9.81
CA ARG A 71 3.72 8.23 -9.37
C ARG A 71 3.69 8.38 -7.86
N GLY A 72 3.62 7.27 -7.13
CA GLY A 72 3.48 7.28 -5.68
C GLY A 72 3.34 5.87 -5.12
N GLY A 73 3.35 5.74 -3.80
CA GLY A 73 3.37 4.45 -3.15
C GLY A 73 4.03 4.50 -1.78
N GLY A 74 3.95 3.39 -1.08
CA GLY A 74 4.42 3.26 0.29
C GLY A 74 3.73 2.10 1.01
N LYS A 75 3.97 2.04 2.31
CA LYS A 75 3.35 1.05 3.18
C LYS A 75 1.96 1.54 3.59
N VAL A 76 0.96 0.71 3.40
CA VAL A 76 -0.44 1.05 3.70
C VAL A 76 -0.62 1.26 5.19
N TYR A 77 -0.98 2.48 5.57
CA TYR A 77 -1.29 2.84 6.96
C TYR A 77 -2.68 2.37 7.36
N ASN A 78 -3.65 2.50 6.47
CA ASN A 78 -5.02 2.04 6.70
C ASN A 78 -5.66 1.55 5.40
N ALA A 79 -6.53 0.55 5.53
CA ALA A 79 -7.21 -0.07 4.40
C ALA A 79 -8.74 -0.19 4.64
N PRO A 80 -9.45 0.93 4.87
CA PRO A 80 -10.91 0.89 5.02
C PRO A 80 -11.56 0.30 3.76
N LYS A 81 -12.28 -0.81 3.93
CA LYS A 81 -13.02 -1.48 2.88
C LYS A 81 -14.42 -0.87 2.78
N CYS A 82 -14.70 -0.13 1.70
CA CYS A 82 -16.07 0.29 1.40
C CYS A 82 -16.81 -0.89 0.76
N ASN A 83 -17.58 -1.62 1.57
CA ASN A 83 -18.34 -2.80 1.13
C ASN A 83 -19.54 -2.46 0.24
N TYR A 84 -19.99 -1.20 0.23
CA TYR A 84 -21.16 -0.76 -0.54
C TYR A 84 -20.83 -0.30 -1.96
N LEU A 85 -19.81 0.54 -2.13
CA LEU A 85 -19.49 1.19 -3.42
C LEU A 85 -18.44 0.45 -4.25
N GLY A 86 -17.86 -0.63 -3.73
CA GLY A 86 -16.95 -1.48 -4.51
C GLY A 86 -15.59 -0.87 -4.83
N TYR A 87 -15.16 0.14 -4.08
CA TYR A 87 -13.79 0.65 -4.13
C TYR A 87 -13.12 0.50 -2.77
N MET A 88 -11.80 0.63 -2.77
CA MET A 88 -10.98 0.78 -1.59
C MET A 88 -10.26 2.12 -1.61
N SER A 89 -10.13 2.70 -0.42
CA SER A 89 -9.42 3.94 -0.18
C SER A 89 -8.30 3.64 0.81
N ILE A 90 -7.07 3.93 0.44
CA ILE A 90 -5.89 3.66 1.27
C ILE A 90 -5.03 4.91 1.37
N TYR A 91 -4.36 5.06 2.51
CA TYR A 91 -3.37 6.10 2.73
C TYR A 91 -1.99 5.46 2.91
N VAL A 92 -0.99 6.07 2.27
CA VAL A 92 0.41 5.60 2.25
C VAL A 92 1.37 6.77 2.48
#